data_AF-A0A316GL36-F1
#
_entry.id   AF-A0A316GL36-F1
#
_cell.length_a   1.000
_cell.length_b   1.000
_cell.length_c   1.000
_cell.angle_alpha   90.00
_cell.angle_beta   90.00
_cell.angle_gamma   90.00
#
_symmetry.space_group_name_H-M   'P 1'
#
loop_
_entity.id
_entity.type
_entity.pdbx_description
1 polymer ?
#
loop_
_entity_poly.entity_id
_entity_poly.type
_entity_poly.pdbx_seq_one_letter_code
_entity_poly.pdbx_strand_id
1 'polypeptide(L)'
;MKILVVTSLKDEGPYILEWVAYHKAIGFSDVVIFENDSSDHSDGILTRLQDLGWIEYHKNVGFSGSPQRAALKKTLALDSYKNSDWVLCADCDEFVVPKREKNIVDFLNERRHAQGIAINWLNFGSAGIEKWSPEMTIERFKMCSDNTFLENMMTKSFHRPSKIFPSFGLHRPRSSHPIDDFVFVDGTMVDARIQLGEMPDDNSKTTVRNTICSMNHYSVRSIEEYRRKEVRGDGVHDTRIYGGKQKFNRRDTNSIENLDIQRFIPKTREFLSALLQDPVLEGLYRDTCLFHFGRTS
;
A
#
# COMPACT_ATOMS: atom_id res chain seq x y z
N MET A 1 -2.44 21.03 1.78
CA MET A 1 -1.92 20.06 0.81
C MET A 1 -2.88 18.89 0.77
N LYS A 2 -3.42 18.53 -0.39
CA LYS A 2 -4.27 17.36 -0.62
C LYS A 2 -3.41 16.19 -1.08
N ILE A 3 -3.46 15.09 -0.35
CA ILE A 3 -2.65 13.90 -0.58
C ILE A 3 -3.61 12.72 -0.70
N LEU A 4 -3.59 12.11 -1.88
CA LEU A 4 -4.43 10.97 -2.21
C LEU A 4 -3.61 9.68 -2.10
N VAL A 5 -4.14 8.70 -1.36
CA VAL A 5 -3.74 7.30 -1.53
C VAL A 5 -4.82 6.56 -2.31
N VAL A 6 -4.41 5.78 -3.29
CA VAL A 6 -5.29 4.92 -4.08
C VAL A 6 -4.86 3.48 -3.94
N THR A 7 -5.84 2.59 -3.81
CA THR A 7 -5.60 1.15 -3.83
C THR A 7 -6.65 0.43 -4.67
N SER A 8 -6.34 -0.81 -5.02
CA SER A 8 -7.30 -1.72 -5.61
C SER A 8 -7.18 -3.08 -4.93
N LEU A 9 -8.29 -3.59 -4.40
CA LEU A 9 -8.31 -4.76 -3.53
C LEU A 9 -9.33 -5.80 -3.96
N LYS A 10 -9.13 -7.03 -3.46
CA LYS A 10 -10.06 -8.15 -3.53
C LYS A 10 -9.88 -8.94 -2.24
N ASP A 11 -10.95 -9.33 -1.58
CA ASP A 11 -10.93 -10.15 -0.37
C ASP A 11 -9.89 -9.70 0.68
N GLU A 12 -9.90 -8.40 1.04
CA GLU A 12 -9.00 -7.81 2.05
C GLU A 12 -9.77 -7.33 3.28
N GLY A 13 -11.02 -7.74 3.48
CA GLY A 13 -11.94 -7.25 4.52
C GLY A 13 -11.31 -7.05 5.91
N PRO A 14 -10.57 -8.04 6.45
CA PRO A 14 -9.91 -7.94 7.75
C PRO A 14 -8.83 -6.85 7.88
N TYR A 15 -8.38 -6.25 6.77
CA TYR A 15 -7.26 -5.30 6.73
C TYR A 15 -7.66 -3.89 6.31
N ILE A 16 -8.86 -3.71 5.73
CA ILE A 16 -9.32 -2.43 5.17
C ILE A 16 -9.32 -1.33 6.25
N LEU A 17 -9.85 -1.62 7.43
CA LEU A 17 -10.00 -0.60 8.49
C LEU A 17 -8.66 -0.11 9.02
N GLU A 18 -7.71 -1.01 9.27
CA GLU A 18 -6.34 -0.64 9.68
C GLU A 18 -5.68 0.22 8.60
N TRP A 19 -5.77 -0.20 7.34
CA TRP A 19 -5.13 0.49 6.23
C TRP A 19 -5.68 1.91 6.04
N VAL A 20 -7.00 2.10 6.11
CA VAL A 20 -7.64 3.42 6.06
C VAL A 20 -7.24 4.27 7.28
N ALA A 21 -7.33 3.70 8.49
CA ALA A 21 -6.98 4.39 9.72
C ALA A 21 -5.53 4.87 9.72
N TYR A 22 -4.59 4.02 9.27
CA TYR A 22 -3.18 4.36 9.19
C TYR A 22 -2.91 5.52 8.23
N HIS A 23 -3.41 5.43 7.00
CA HIS A 23 -3.15 6.47 6.00
C HIS A 23 -3.75 7.81 6.43
N LYS A 24 -4.95 7.83 7.03
CA LYS A 24 -5.52 9.03 7.65
C LYS A 24 -4.66 9.52 8.82
N ALA A 25 -4.18 8.63 9.69
CA ALA A 25 -3.36 8.97 10.84
C ALA A 25 -2.04 9.65 10.48
N ILE A 26 -1.40 9.23 9.39
CA ILE A 26 -0.13 9.82 8.94
C ILE A 26 -0.31 11.06 8.06
N GLY A 27 -1.55 11.43 7.70
CA GLY A 27 -1.87 12.70 7.07
C GLY A 27 -2.34 12.66 5.61
N PHE A 28 -2.72 11.50 5.07
CA PHE A 28 -3.45 11.46 3.79
C PHE A 28 -4.82 12.13 3.95
N SER A 29 -5.16 13.05 3.05
CA SER A 29 -6.46 13.72 3.08
C SER A 29 -7.53 12.86 2.43
N ASP A 30 -7.19 12.20 1.33
CA ASP A 30 -8.13 11.49 0.48
C ASP A 30 -7.70 10.02 0.33
N VAL A 31 -8.68 9.12 0.30
CA VAL A 31 -8.48 7.68 0.15
C VAL A 31 -9.44 7.19 -0.90
N VAL A 32 -8.93 6.63 -1.99
CA VAL A 32 -9.73 6.03 -3.06
C VAL A 32 -9.50 4.52 -3.08
N ILE A 33 -10.58 3.75 -3.03
CA ILE A 33 -10.51 2.29 -3.05
C ILE A 33 -11.33 1.74 -4.22
N PHE A 34 -10.67 0.94 -5.05
CA PHE A 34 -11.30 0.16 -6.11
C PHE A 34 -11.42 -1.31 -5.69
N GLU A 35 -12.63 -1.85 -5.68
CA GLU A 35 -12.88 -3.25 -5.28
C GLU A 35 -13.10 -4.15 -6.49
N ASN A 36 -12.49 -5.34 -6.46
CA ASN A 36 -12.41 -6.27 -7.59
C ASN A 36 -13.18 -7.58 -7.34
N ASP A 37 -14.50 -7.49 -7.23
CA ASP A 37 -15.41 -8.63 -7.07
C ASP A 37 -15.05 -9.50 -5.86
N SER A 38 -15.01 -8.87 -4.69
CA SER A 38 -14.78 -9.51 -3.40
C SER A 38 -15.95 -10.42 -3.02
N SER A 39 -15.59 -11.53 -2.41
CA SER A 39 -16.47 -12.59 -1.91
C SER A 39 -16.56 -12.63 -0.38
N ASP A 40 -15.70 -11.87 0.31
CA ASP A 40 -15.57 -11.85 1.77
C ASP A 40 -16.38 -10.73 2.46
N HIS A 41 -17.34 -10.13 1.76
CA HIS A 41 -18.14 -8.98 2.24
C HIS A 41 -17.35 -7.66 2.41
N SER A 42 -16.17 -7.53 1.80
CA SER A 42 -15.44 -6.25 1.73
C SER A 42 -16.29 -5.10 1.18
N ASP A 43 -17.21 -5.37 0.26
CA ASP A 43 -18.08 -4.36 -0.36
C ASP A 43 -19.00 -3.67 0.67
N GLY A 44 -19.47 -4.41 1.68
CA GLY A 44 -20.22 -3.86 2.80
C GLY A 44 -19.41 -2.86 3.61
N ILE A 45 -18.17 -3.23 3.98
CA ILE A 45 -17.24 -2.34 4.69
C ILE A 45 -17.00 -1.07 3.86
N LEU A 46 -16.69 -1.23 2.57
CA LEU A 46 -16.35 -0.10 1.69
C LEU A 46 -17.54 0.84 1.46
N THR A 47 -18.74 0.28 1.29
CA THR A 47 -19.98 1.07 1.19
C THR A 47 -20.19 1.89 2.46
N ARG A 48 -20.06 1.25 3.64
CA ARG A 48 -20.25 1.94 4.91
C ARG A 48 -19.19 3.01 5.17
N LEU A 49 -17.93 2.75 4.83
CA LEU A 49 -16.85 3.75 4.90
C LEU A 49 -17.12 4.97 4.01
N GLN A 50 -17.66 4.76 2.81
CA GLN A 50 -18.05 5.85 1.93
C GLN A 50 -19.23 6.66 2.50
N ASP A 51 -20.27 6.00 3.01
CA ASP A 51 -21.42 6.68 3.63
C ASP A 51 -21.00 7.56 4.82
N LEU A 52 -19.99 7.11 5.57
CA LEU A 52 -19.39 7.84 6.68
C LEU A 52 -18.36 8.91 6.25
N GLY A 53 -18.07 9.01 4.95
CA GLY A 53 -17.15 10.03 4.39
C GLY A 53 -15.66 9.76 4.60
N TRP A 54 -15.27 8.52 4.90
CA TRP A 54 -13.87 8.17 5.12
C TRP A 54 -13.08 7.98 3.82
N ILE A 55 -13.74 7.44 2.81
CA ILE A 55 -13.14 7.05 1.53
C ILE A 55 -14.06 7.43 0.36
N GLU A 56 -13.47 7.45 -0.83
CA GLU A 56 -14.18 7.38 -2.10
C GLU A 56 -14.11 5.93 -2.62
N TYR A 57 -15.26 5.28 -2.75
CA TYR A 57 -15.36 3.85 -3.09
C TYR A 57 -15.87 3.64 -4.51
N HIS A 58 -15.19 2.77 -5.26
CA HIS A 58 -15.58 2.39 -6.62
C HIS A 58 -15.57 0.88 -6.80
N LYS A 59 -16.64 0.32 -7.38
CA LYS A 59 -16.59 -1.02 -7.95
C LYS A 59 -15.75 -1.00 -9.21
N ASN A 60 -14.73 -1.85 -9.28
CA ASN A 60 -13.92 -1.99 -10.48
C ASN A 60 -14.57 -3.02 -11.41
N VAL A 61 -15.45 -2.56 -12.29
CA VAL A 61 -16.14 -3.42 -13.28
C VAL A 61 -15.83 -3.00 -14.71
N GLY A 62 -16.13 -3.86 -15.69
CA GLY A 62 -16.07 -3.50 -17.12
C GLY A 62 -14.66 -3.27 -17.67
N PHE A 63 -13.70 -4.14 -17.30
CA PHE A 63 -12.34 -4.09 -17.83
C PHE A 63 -11.91 -5.44 -18.41
N SER A 64 -10.87 -5.42 -19.24
CA SER A 64 -10.14 -6.61 -19.70
C SER A 64 -8.68 -6.54 -19.25
N GLY A 65 -8.09 -7.69 -18.93
CA GLY A 65 -6.72 -7.78 -18.41
C GLY A 65 -6.63 -7.47 -16.92
N SER A 66 -5.55 -6.80 -16.50
CA SER A 66 -5.23 -6.61 -15.07
C SER A 66 -6.24 -5.70 -14.36
N PRO A 67 -6.93 -6.18 -13.29
CA PRO A 67 -7.86 -5.39 -12.50
C PRO A 67 -7.22 -4.12 -11.92
N GLN A 68 -6.04 -4.26 -11.31
CA GLN A 68 -5.31 -3.15 -10.73
C GLN A 68 -4.98 -2.07 -11.78
N ARG A 69 -4.49 -2.45 -12.97
CA ARG A 69 -4.20 -1.47 -14.03
C ARG A 69 -5.47 -0.76 -14.52
N ALA A 70 -6.60 -1.45 -14.55
CA ALA A 70 -7.89 -0.86 -14.90
C ALA A 70 -8.35 0.16 -13.84
N ALA A 71 -8.21 -0.15 -12.55
CA ALA A 71 -8.51 0.76 -11.46
C ALA A 71 -7.68 2.05 -11.55
N LEU A 72 -6.34 1.92 -11.70
CA LEU A 72 -5.46 3.09 -11.78
C LEU A 72 -5.75 3.97 -13.00
N LYS A 73 -6.16 3.36 -14.13
CA LYS A 73 -6.63 4.12 -15.30
C LYS A 73 -7.89 4.92 -15.01
N LYS A 74 -8.85 4.36 -14.27
CA LYS A 74 -10.08 5.05 -13.86
C LYS A 74 -9.80 6.19 -12.89
N THR A 75 -8.80 6.03 -12.01
CA THR A 75 -8.39 7.07 -11.05
C THR A 75 -8.08 8.41 -11.73
N LEU A 76 -7.49 8.39 -12.93
CA LEU A 76 -7.14 9.60 -13.69
C LEU A 76 -8.35 10.51 -13.99
N ALA A 77 -9.56 9.94 -14.04
CA ALA A 77 -10.78 10.67 -14.33
C ALA A 77 -11.44 11.27 -13.08
N LEU A 78 -11.03 10.87 -11.87
CA LEU A 78 -11.64 11.29 -10.62
C LEU A 78 -11.23 12.72 -10.26
N ASP A 79 -12.15 13.46 -9.64
CA ASP A 79 -11.86 14.81 -9.18
C ASP A 79 -10.96 14.80 -7.94
N SER A 80 -11.02 13.75 -7.11
CA SER A 80 -10.06 13.54 -6.01
C SER A 80 -8.62 13.43 -6.52
N TYR A 81 -8.40 12.74 -7.65
CA TYR A 81 -7.10 12.68 -8.32
C TYR A 81 -6.71 14.05 -8.88
N LYS A 82 -7.54 14.66 -9.73
CA LYS A 82 -7.22 15.94 -10.41
C LYS A 82 -6.96 17.09 -9.43
N ASN A 83 -7.61 17.09 -8.28
CA ASN A 83 -7.48 18.14 -7.26
C ASN A 83 -6.45 17.82 -6.17
N SER A 84 -5.75 16.69 -6.25
CA SER A 84 -4.69 16.34 -5.29
C SER A 84 -3.35 17.00 -5.66
N ASP A 85 -2.56 17.34 -4.65
CA ASP A 85 -1.19 17.83 -4.84
C ASP A 85 -0.22 16.65 -5.07
N TRP A 86 -0.51 15.51 -4.44
CA TRP A 86 0.28 14.27 -4.48
C TRP A 86 -0.62 13.05 -4.48
N VAL A 87 -0.21 12.02 -5.22
CA VAL A 87 -0.89 10.73 -5.31
C VAL A 87 0.10 9.61 -5.04
N LEU A 88 -0.34 8.60 -4.29
CA LEU A 88 0.39 7.35 -4.07
C LEU A 88 -0.52 6.16 -4.37
N CYS A 89 -0.04 5.21 -5.16
CA CYS A 89 -0.64 3.88 -5.22
C CYS A 89 0.00 3.01 -4.13
N ALA A 90 -0.80 2.44 -3.22
CA ALA A 90 -0.32 1.52 -2.20
C ALA A 90 -1.28 0.33 -2.09
N ASP A 91 -0.74 -0.89 -2.06
CA ASP A 91 -1.53 -2.11 -1.85
C ASP A 91 -2.00 -2.19 -0.39
N CYS A 92 -3.01 -3.02 -0.10
CA CYS A 92 -3.60 -3.10 1.26
C CYS A 92 -2.65 -3.71 2.32
N ASP A 93 -1.47 -4.19 1.89
CA ASP A 93 -0.36 -4.66 2.71
C ASP A 93 0.87 -3.73 2.66
N GLU A 94 0.72 -2.53 2.14
CA GLU A 94 1.77 -1.53 2.00
C GLU A 94 1.50 -0.26 2.83
N PHE A 95 2.49 0.15 3.61
CA PHE A 95 2.41 1.26 4.55
C PHE A 95 3.62 2.17 4.37
N VAL A 96 3.39 3.42 3.96
CA VAL A 96 4.48 4.41 3.79
C VAL A 96 4.90 5.00 5.14
N VAL A 97 6.19 4.95 5.46
CA VAL A 97 6.73 5.32 6.77
C VAL A 97 7.76 6.44 6.65
N PRO A 98 7.39 7.71 6.89
CA PRO A 98 8.34 8.78 7.14
C PRO A 98 9.08 8.53 8.46
N LYS A 99 10.41 8.34 8.36
CA LYS A 99 11.25 7.97 9.51
C LYS A 99 11.78 9.17 10.26
N ARG A 100 11.94 10.32 9.58
CA ARG A 100 12.51 11.55 10.15
C ARG A 100 11.43 12.59 10.42
N GLU A 101 10.57 12.83 9.44
CA GLU A 101 9.52 13.83 9.49
C GLU A 101 8.35 13.38 10.38
N LYS A 102 7.54 14.31 10.88
CA LYS A 102 6.49 13.96 11.85
C LYS A 102 5.34 13.17 11.23
N ASN A 103 5.07 13.40 9.95
CA ASN A 103 3.95 12.85 9.19
C ASN A 103 4.24 12.96 7.69
N ILE A 104 3.33 12.48 6.84
CA ILE A 104 3.53 12.49 5.39
C ILE A 104 3.45 13.89 4.77
N VAL A 105 2.71 14.81 5.41
CA VAL A 105 2.58 16.20 4.97
C VAL A 105 3.93 16.91 5.08
N ASP A 106 4.62 16.77 6.21
CA ASP A 106 5.95 17.33 6.43
C ASP A 106 6.98 16.73 5.46
N PHE A 107 6.95 15.40 5.27
CA PHE A 107 7.80 14.69 4.30
C PHE A 107 7.67 15.24 2.87
N LEU A 108 6.44 15.46 2.40
CA LEU A 108 6.18 15.96 1.04
C LEU A 108 6.48 17.47 0.91
N ASN A 109 6.29 18.26 1.96
CA ASN A 109 6.59 19.69 1.96
C ASN A 109 8.10 19.97 1.79
N GLU A 110 8.94 19.18 2.44
CA GLU A 110 10.41 19.25 2.29
C GLU A 110 10.86 18.89 0.86
N ARG A 111 10.06 18.08 0.16
CA ARG A 111 10.33 17.59 -1.20
C ARG A 111 9.41 18.20 -2.26
N ARG A 112 8.81 19.35 -1.97
CA ARG A 112 7.81 19.99 -2.86
C ARG A 112 8.34 20.34 -4.25
N HIS A 113 9.65 20.43 -4.43
CA HIS A 113 10.28 20.69 -5.73
C HIS A 113 10.18 19.50 -6.69
N ALA A 114 10.06 18.28 -6.16
CA ALA A 114 9.98 17.06 -6.96
C ALA A 114 8.65 16.97 -7.74
N GLN A 115 8.73 16.35 -8.92
CA GLN A 115 7.56 15.90 -9.68
C GLN A 115 7.13 14.49 -9.27
N GLY A 116 8.11 13.64 -8.94
CA GLY A 116 7.90 12.31 -8.41
C GLY A 116 8.90 11.97 -7.31
N ILE A 117 8.49 11.16 -6.34
CA ILE A 117 9.34 10.71 -5.24
C ILE A 117 9.25 9.19 -5.15
N ALA A 118 10.31 8.48 -5.51
CA ALA A 118 10.42 7.03 -5.40
C ALA A 118 10.79 6.62 -3.97
N ILE A 119 10.08 5.63 -3.45
CA ILE A 119 10.21 5.08 -2.11
C ILE A 119 10.47 3.59 -2.23
N ASN A 120 11.63 3.15 -1.76
CA ASN A 120 11.99 1.74 -1.75
C ASN A 120 11.11 0.94 -0.78
N TRP A 121 10.79 -0.28 -1.19
CA TRP A 121 10.22 -1.27 -0.30
C TRP A 121 11.18 -1.59 0.86
N LEU A 122 10.59 -1.88 2.01
CA LEU A 122 11.20 -2.60 3.11
C LEU A 122 10.31 -3.81 3.38
N ASN A 123 10.78 -4.99 3.00
CA ASN A 123 9.96 -6.20 3.04
C ASN A 123 9.93 -6.80 4.45
N PHE A 124 8.73 -6.97 5.00
CA PHE A 124 8.52 -7.58 6.32
C PHE A 124 8.17 -9.06 6.19
N GLY A 125 8.79 -9.88 7.04
CA GLY A 125 8.45 -11.27 7.20
C GLY A 125 7.31 -11.49 8.20
N SER A 126 7.02 -12.76 8.44
CA SER A 126 6.00 -13.24 9.37
C SER A 126 6.34 -13.02 10.84
N ALA A 127 7.59 -12.66 11.16
CA ALA A 127 8.14 -12.66 12.51
C ALA A 127 7.98 -14.03 13.24
N GLY A 128 7.85 -15.12 12.49
CA GLY A 128 7.56 -16.46 13.02
C GLY A 128 6.11 -16.66 13.46
N ILE A 129 5.22 -15.70 13.20
CA ILE A 129 3.81 -15.79 13.55
C ILE A 129 3.10 -16.71 12.55
N GLU A 130 2.47 -17.76 13.07
CA GLU A 130 1.78 -18.74 12.23
C GLU A 130 0.30 -18.40 11.98
N LYS A 131 -0.35 -17.77 12.96
CA LYS A 131 -1.80 -17.56 13.00
C LYS A 131 -2.18 -16.09 12.92
N TRP A 132 -3.34 -15.83 12.33
CA TRP A 132 -4.00 -14.54 12.39
C TRP A 132 -4.46 -14.18 13.81
N SER A 133 -4.35 -12.91 14.18
CA SER A 133 -4.96 -12.26 15.35
C SER A 133 -5.55 -10.91 14.93
N PRO A 134 -6.53 -10.34 15.66
CA PRO A 134 -7.16 -9.06 15.32
C PRO A 134 -6.27 -7.83 15.62
N GLU A 135 -5.07 -8.02 16.16
CA GLU A 135 -4.11 -6.93 16.36
C GLU A 135 -3.66 -6.37 15.00
N MET A 136 -3.28 -5.09 14.97
CA MET A 136 -2.89 -4.43 13.73
C MET A 136 -1.66 -5.09 13.09
N THR A 137 -1.63 -5.21 11.77
CA THR A 137 -0.47 -5.64 10.98
C THR A 137 0.80 -4.93 11.45
N ILE A 138 0.74 -3.61 11.62
CA ILE A 138 1.87 -2.77 12.02
C ILE A 138 2.32 -3.00 13.48
N GLU A 139 1.51 -3.67 14.30
CA GLU A 139 1.85 -4.06 15.68
C GLU A 139 2.48 -5.45 15.74
N ARG A 140 2.02 -6.36 14.87
CA ARG A 140 2.40 -7.78 14.89
C ARG A 140 3.74 -8.03 14.20
N PHE A 141 3.94 -7.48 13.01
CA PHE A 141 5.08 -7.83 12.16
C PHE A 141 6.20 -6.81 12.28
N LYS A 142 7.20 -7.13 13.11
CA LYS A 142 8.33 -6.21 13.44
C LYS A 142 9.66 -6.62 12.80
N MET A 143 9.70 -7.75 12.12
CA MET A 143 10.92 -8.30 11.52
C MET A 143 10.91 -8.09 10.00
N CYS A 144 11.92 -7.41 9.48
CA CYS A 144 12.08 -7.12 8.06
C CYS A 144 13.37 -7.70 7.48
N SER A 145 13.49 -7.63 6.16
CA SER A 145 14.73 -7.95 5.46
C SER A 145 15.83 -6.95 5.84
N ASP A 146 17.08 -7.35 5.63
CA ASP A 146 18.19 -6.40 5.53
C ASP A 146 18.20 -5.69 4.17
N ASN A 147 19.10 -4.72 4.00
CA ASN A 147 19.20 -3.91 2.78
C ASN A 147 19.80 -4.66 1.58
N THR A 148 20.33 -5.87 1.74
CA THR A 148 20.85 -6.71 0.65
C THR A 148 19.74 -7.51 -0.05
N PHE A 149 18.53 -7.53 0.52
CA PHE A 149 17.40 -8.22 -0.09
C PHE A 149 16.94 -7.49 -1.37
N LEU A 150 17.12 -8.15 -2.51
CA LEU A 150 16.93 -7.55 -3.84
C LEU A 150 15.52 -6.96 -4.08
N GLU A 151 14.46 -7.51 -3.48
CA GLU A 151 13.12 -6.93 -3.65
C GLU A 151 12.98 -5.55 -3.00
N ASN A 152 13.87 -5.14 -2.09
CA ASN A 152 13.88 -3.77 -1.57
C ASN A 152 14.24 -2.73 -2.64
N MET A 153 14.82 -3.13 -3.78
CA MET A 153 15.06 -2.21 -4.89
C MET A 153 13.78 -1.74 -5.57
N MET A 154 12.69 -2.51 -5.44
CA MET A 154 11.38 -2.11 -5.94
C MET A 154 10.89 -0.85 -5.23
N THR A 155 10.16 -0.03 -5.97
CA THR A 155 9.63 1.23 -5.45
C THR A 155 8.12 1.33 -5.60
N LYS A 156 7.53 2.10 -4.68
CA LYS A 156 6.29 2.84 -4.90
C LYS A 156 6.66 4.31 -5.07
N SER A 157 5.80 5.10 -5.70
CA SER A 157 6.14 6.49 -5.99
C SER A 157 4.99 7.42 -5.65
N PHE A 158 5.30 8.51 -4.96
CA PHE A 158 4.45 9.69 -5.01
C PHE A 158 4.63 10.39 -6.35
N HIS A 159 3.55 10.91 -6.92
CA HIS A 159 3.62 11.76 -8.10
C HIS A 159 2.56 12.86 -8.06
N ARG A 160 2.85 13.95 -8.78
CA ARG A 160 1.89 15.04 -8.98
C ARG A 160 0.94 14.72 -10.13
N PRO A 161 -0.38 14.88 -9.96
CA PRO A 161 -1.33 14.87 -11.08
C PRO A 161 -0.99 15.97 -12.07
N SER A 162 -0.48 15.59 -13.24
CA SER A 162 -0.07 16.56 -14.26
C SER A 162 0.07 15.90 -15.63
N LYS A 163 0.21 16.72 -16.68
CA LYS A 163 0.48 16.23 -18.05
C LYS A 163 1.85 15.57 -18.20
N ILE A 164 2.77 15.79 -17.26
CA ILE A 164 4.09 15.13 -17.23
C ILE A 164 3.90 13.62 -17.07
N PHE A 165 2.92 13.22 -16.27
CA PHE A 165 2.56 11.84 -16.00
C PHE A 165 1.16 11.53 -16.55
N PRO A 166 1.01 11.27 -17.87
CA PRO A 166 -0.30 11.00 -18.48
C PRO A 166 -1.01 9.77 -17.91
N SER A 167 -0.29 8.87 -17.26
CA SER A 167 -0.86 7.75 -16.51
C SER A 167 0.12 7.27 -15.45
N PHE A 168 -0.30 6.38 -14.56
CA PHE A 168 0.58 5.73 -13.60
C PHE A 168 0.26 4.23 -13.46
N GLY A 169 1.26 3.48 -13.03
CA GLY A 169 1.13 2.06 -12.70
C GLY A 169 1.30 1.83 -11.21
N LEU A 170 1.32 0.54 -10.83
CA LEU A 170 1.43 0.09 -9.44
C LEU A 170 2.67 0.61 -8.71
N HIS A 171 3.78 0.80 -9.43
CA HIS A 171 5.08 1.14 -8.84
C HIS A 171 5.46 2.61 -9.04
N ARG A 172 5.06 3.20 -10.16
CA ARG A 172 5.55 4.51 -10.61
C ARG A 172 4.62 5.16 -11.63
N PRO A 173 4.64 6.50 -11.72
CA PRO A 173 4.02 7.20 -12.84
C PRO A 173 4.69 6.84 -14.17
N ARG A 174 3.99 7.02 -15.28
CA ARG A 174 4.51 6.83 -16.63
C ARG A 174 4.72 8.18 -17.29
N SER A 175 5.87 8.37 -17.91
CA SER A 175 6.19 9.50 -18.78
C SER A 175 6.74 8.98 -20.12
N SER A 176 6.78 9.85 -21.13
CA SER A 176 7.39 9.51 -22.44
C SER A 176 8.92 9.68 -22.44
N HIS A 177 9.46 10.47 -21.52
CA HIS A 177 10.88 10.77 -21.36
C HIS A 177 11.22 10.86 -19.86
N PRO A 178 12.50 10.71 -19.47
CA PRO A 178 12.93 10.92 -18.09
C PRO A 178 12.61 12.34 -17.60
N ILE A 179 12.31 12.46 -16.31
CA ILE A 179 12.00 13.71 -15.63
C ILE A 179 13.12 14.02 -14.65
N ASP A 180 13.68 15.23 -14.77
CA ASP A 180 14.83 15.66 -13.96
C ASP A 180 14.51 15.66 -12.46
N ASP A 181 13.29 16.05 -12.11
CA ASP A 181 12.80 16.14 -10.73
C ASP A 181 12.04 14.88 -10.26
N PHE A 182 12.35 13.70 -10.83
CA PHE A 182 11.92 12.42 -10.28
C PHE A 182 13.07 11.80 -9.45
N VAL A 183 12.93 11.90 -8.13
CA VAL A 183 14.00 11.61 -7.17
C VAL A 183 13.63 10.49 -6.21
N PHE A 184 14.61 9.87 -5.58
CA PHE A 184 14.44 9.08 -4.37
C PHE A 184 14.21 9.98 -3.15
N VAL A 185 13.88 9.37 -2.02
CA VAL A 185 13.59 10.07 -0.75
C VAL A 185 14.72 10.98 -0.23
N ASP A 186 15.96 10.75 -0.68
CA ASP A 186 17.15 11.54 -0.33
C ASP A 186 17.50 12.64 -1.37
N GLY A 187 16.68 12.79 -2.41
CA GLY A 187 16.90 13.75 -3.50
C GLY A 187 17.78 13.23 -4.64
N THR A 188 18.32 12.00 -4.54
CA THR A 188 19.05 11.39 -5.66
C THR A 188 18.11 11.14 -6.82
N MET A 189 18.49 11.54 -8.04
CA MET A 189 17.69 11.29 -9.24
C MET A 189 17.48 9.78 -9.47
N VAL A 190 16.26 9.39 -9.85
CA VAL A 190 15.94 8.02 -10.27
C VAL A 190 16.54 7.79 -11.65
N ASP A 191 17.17 6.63 -11.87
CA ASP A 191 17.77 6.26 -13.16
C ASP A 191 16.73 6.34 -14.29
N ALA A 192 17.10 6.94 -15.42
CA ALA A 192 16.23 7.13 -16.58
C ALA A 192 15.57 5.83 -17.06
N ARG A 193 16.29 4.70 -17.04
CA ARG A 193 15.77 3.38 -17.43
C ARG A 193 14.62 2.96 -16.51
N ILE A 194 14.80 3.15 -15.21
CA ILE A 194 13.80 2.87 -14.18
C ILE A 194 12.61 3.83 -14.37
N GLN A 195 12.84 5.11 -14.62
CA GLN A 195 11.72 6.04 -14.90
C GLN A 195 10.88 5.59 -16.11
N LEU A 196 11.53 5.03 -17.13
CA LEU A 196 10.90 4.55 -18.37
C LEU A 196 10.37 3.11 -18.30
N GLY A 197 10.42 2.47 -17.13
CA GLY A 197 9.71 1.22 -16.86
C GLY A 197 10.57 -0.02 -16.76
N GLU A 198 11.90 0.07 -16.90
CA GLU A 198 12.80 -1.05 -16.61
C GLU A 198 12.73 -1.43 -15.12
N MET A 199 12.92 -2.71 -14.83
CA MET A 199 13.02 -3.18 -13.45
C MET A 199 14.37 -2.77 -12.86
N PRO A 200 14.42 -2.39 -11.57
CA PRO A 200 15.69 -2.17 -10.88
C PRO A 200 16.59 -3.43 -10.95
N ASP A 201 17.89 -3.22 -11.13
CA ASP A 201 18.90 -4.28 -11.22
C ASP A 201 20.14 -3.94 -10.37
N ASP A 202 20.83 -4.95 -9.85
CA ASP A 202 22.02 -4.78 -8.99
C ASP A 202 23.23 -4.15 -9.72
N ASN A 203 23.19 -4.14 -11.06
CA ASN A 203 24.27 -3.58 -11.89
C ASN A 203 24.21 -2.05 -12.01
N SER A 204 23.13 -1.42 -11.57
CA SER A 204 23.04 0.03 -11.47
C SER A 204 23.14 0.46 -10.02
N LYS A 205 23.46 1.73 -9.78
CA LYS A 205 23.53 2.31 -8.43
C LYS A 205 22.13 2.42 -7.77
N THR A 206 21.29 1.38 -7.88
CA THR A 206 20.01 1.19 -7.18
C THR A 206 20.26 0.82 -5.72
N THR A 207 20.96 1.72 -5.02
CA THR A 207 21.03 1.66 -3.58
C THR A 207 19.62 1.79 -3.03
N VAL A 208 19.19 0.80 -2.24
CA VAL A 208 17.99 0.89 -1.43
C VAL A 208 18.12 2.14 -0.54
N ARG A 209 17.21 3.11 -0.71
CA ARG A 209 17.20 4.39 0.01
C ARG A 209 15.98 4.46 0.92
N ASN A 210 16.04 3.71 2.01
CA ASN A 210 14.93 3.56 2.96
C ASN A 210 15.19 4.23 4.32
N THR A 211 16.22 5.07 4.42
CA THR A 211 16.66 5.70 5.68
C THR A 211 15.87 6.95 6.06
N ILE A 212 15.21 7.60 5.09
CA ILE A 212 14.36 8.77 5.33
C ILE A 212 12.89 8.39 5.28
N CYS A 213 12.49 7.61 4.28
CA CYS A 213 11.15 7.04 4.19
C CYS A 213 11.25 5.65 3.57
N SER A 214 10.44 4.72 4.04
CA SER A 214 10.31 3.38 3.47
C SER A 214 8.86 3.09 3.11
N MET A 215 8.67 2.15 2.19
CA MET A 215 7.38 1.52 1.96
C MET A 215 7.41 0.15 2.64
N ASN A 216 6.88 0.06 3.86
CA ASN A 216 6.81 -1.21 4.57
C ASN A 216 5.83 -2.13 3.86
N HIS A 217 6.31 -3.29 3.42
CA HIS A 217 5.53 -4.22 2.61
C HIS A 217 5.36 -5.54 3.38
N TYR A 218 4.15 -5.76 3.88
CA TYR A 218 3.76 -6.92 4.68
C TYR A 218 3.20 -8.03 3.78
N SER A 219 3.95 -8.37 2.73
CA SER A 219 3.42 -9.20 1.64
C SER A 219 3.09 -10.64 2.05
N VAL A 220 3.68 -11.11 3.16
CA VAL A 220 3.50 -12.45 3.70
C VAL A 220 2.58 -12.51 4.92
N ARG A 221 2.65 -11.53 5.84
CA ARG A 221 2.01 -11.60 7.17
C ARG A 221 2.24 -12.98 7.82
N SER A 222 1.30 -13.50 8.62
CA SER A 222 1.42 -14.85 9.17
C SER A 222 1.22 -15.94 8.10
N ILE A 223 1.62 -17.17 8.44
CA ILE A 223 1.43 -18.33 7.55
C ILE A 223 -0.05 -18.52 7.16
N GLU A 224 -0.97 -18.39 8.12
CA GLU A 224 -2.40 -18.52 7.87
C GLU A 224 -2.92 -17.42 6.93
N GLU A 225 -2.49 -16.18 7.13
CA GLU A 225 -2.86 -15.04 6.27
C GLU A 225 -2.31 -15.21 4.85
N TYR A 226 -1.07 -15.68 4.71
CA TYR A 226 -0.48 -15.98 3.41
C TYR A 226 -1.28 -17.05 2.65
N ARG A 227 -1.72 -18.11 3.33
CA ARG A 227 -2.54 -19.16 2.70
C ARG A 227 -3.88 -18.61 2.18
N ARG A 228 -4.49 -17.64 2.87
CA ARG A 228 -5.69 -16.96 2.37
C ARG A 228 -5.40 -16.15 1.12
N LYS A 229 -4.27 -15.43 1.11
CA LYS A 229 -3.77 -14.73 -0.08
C LYS A 229 -3.52 -15.67 -1.26
N GLU A 230 -3.03 -16.89 -1.01
CA GLU A 230 -2.86 -17.92 -2.03
C GLU A 230 -4.19 -18.37 -2.65
N VAL A 231 -5.22 -18.58 -1.82
CA VAL A 231 -6.57 -18.96 -2.28
C VAL A 231 -7.21 -17.85 -3.10
N ARG A 232 -7.03 -16.60 -2.70
CA ARG A 232 -7.52 -15.42 -3.43
C ARG A 232 -6.89 -15.29 -4.82
N GLY A 233 -5.58 -15.49 -4.93
CA GLY A 233 -4.81 -15.25 -6.16
C GLY A 233 -4.15 -13.87 -6.24
N ASP A 234 -3.45 -13.62 -7.36
CA ASP A 234 -2.70 -12.38 -7.62
C ASP A 234 -3.61 -11.28 -8.21
N GLY A 235 -3.51 -10.05 -7.71
CA GLY A 235 -4.27 -8.89 -8.22
C GLY A 235 -3.77 -8.39 -9.59
N VAL A 236 -2.58 -8.82 -10.03
CA VAL A 236 -1.98 -8.44 -11.32
C VAL A 236 -2.36 -9.40 -12.44
N HIS A 237 -2.41 -10.71 -12.14
CA HIS A 237 -2.60 -11.78 -13.12
C HIS A 237 -3.86 -12.60 -12.78
N ASP A 238 -4.77 -12.72 -13.73
CA ASP A 238 -6.02 -13.51 -13.62
C ASP A 238 -5.79 -15.05 -13.57
N THR A 239 -4.53 -15.48 -13.49
CA THR A 239 -4.14 -16.89 -13.40
C THR A 239 -3.90 -17.27 -11.94
N ARG A 240 -4.78 -18.11 -11.40
CA ARG A 240 -4.95 -18.54 -9.99
C ARG A 240 -3.75 -19.24 -9.29
N ILE A 241 -2.50 -18.83 -9.49
CA ILE A 241 -1.35 -19.41 -8.77
C ILE A 241 -0.48 -18.31 -8.16
N TYR A 242 -0.70 -18.01 -6.88
CA TYR A 242 0.13 -17.09 -6.12
C TYR A 242 1.38 -17.80 -5.57
N GLY A 243 2.35 -18.16 -6.43
CA GLY A 243 3.75 -18.49 -6.08
C GLY A 243 4.06 -19.59 -5.04
N GLY A 244 3.08 -20.16 -4.34
CA GLY A 244 3.24 -21.25 -3.38
C GLY A 244 4.10 -20.91 -2.15
N LYS A 245 4.44 -21.98 -1.44
CA LYS A 245 5.47 -22.02 -0.37
C LYS A 245 6.83 -21.46 -0.81
N GLN A 246 7.21 -21.57 -2.08
CA GLN A 246 8.48 -21.03 -2.58
C GLN A 246 8.51 -19.50 -2.48
N LYS A 247 7.42 -18.83 -2.89
CA LYS A 247 7.30 -17.38 -2.77
C LYS A 247 7.22 -16.94 -1.30
N PHE A 248 6.55 -17.70 -0.43
CA PHE A 248 6.56 -17.43 1.02
C PHE A 248 7.98 -17.47 1.57
N ASN A 249 8.68 -18.60 1.42
CA ASN A 249 10.03 -18.79 1.98
C ASN A 249 11.03 -17.73 1.49
N ARG A 250 10.87 -17.26 0.24
CA ARG A 250 11.74 -16.22 -0.34
C ARG A 250 11.46 -14.83 0.24
N ARG A 251 10.21 -14.55 0.65
CA ARG A 251 9.75 -13.23 1.13
C ARG A 251 9.58 -13.15 2.65
N ASP A 252 9.63 -14.26 3.35
CA ASP A 252 9.59 -14.34 4.82
C ASP A 252 10.94 -13.94 5.44
N THR A 253 11.37 -12.72 5.12
CA THR A 253 12.65 -12.17 5.51
C THR A 253 12.53 -11.55 6.89
N ASN A 254 13.02 -12.26 7.91
CA ASN A 254 12.98 -11.87 9.33
C ASN A 254 14.37 -11.50 9.86
N SER A 255 15.15 -10.76 9.07
CA SER A 255 16.58 -10.52 9.34
C SER A 255 16.83 -9.47 10.42
N ILE A 256 16.06 -8.39 10.45
CA ILE A 256 16.31 -7.20 11.29
C ILE A 256 14.99 -6.77 11.93
N GLU A 257 15.03 -6.40 13.22
CA GLU A 257 13.89 -5.74 13.85
C GLU A 257 13.79 -4.28 13.38
N ASN A 258 12.60 -3.86 12.93
CA ASN A 258 12.30 -2.49 12.56
C ASN A 258 11.05 -2.00 13.29
N LEU A 259 11.23 -0.94 14.08
CA LEU A 259 10.17 -0.33 14.91
C LEU A 259 9.78 1.07 14.43
N ASP A 260 10.28 1.52 13.27
CA ASP A 260 10.10 2.90 12.78
C ASP A 260 8.62 3.28 12.67
N ILE A 261 7.77 2.33 12.25
CA ILE A 261 6.33 2.52 12.07
C ILE A 261 5.57 2.68 13.40
N GLN A 262 6.14 2.20 14.53
CA GLN A 262 5.41 2.14 15.81
C GLN A 262 5.05 3.50 16.36
N ARG A 263 5.80 4.54 16.01
CA ARG A 263 5.48 5.93 16.36
C ARG A 263 4.10 6.38 15.86
N PHE A 264 3.54 5.73 14.84
CA PHE A 264 2.22 6.02 14.27
C PHE A 264 1.10 5.17 14.88
N ILE A 265 1.40 4.15 15.69
CA ILE A 265 0.40 3.27 16.32
C ILE A 265 -0.61 4.06 17.15
N PRO A 266 -0.21 5.00 18.05
CA PRO A 266 -1.19 5.70 18.88
C PRO A 266 -2.25 6.43 18.04
N LYS A 267 -1.81 7.18 17.02
CA LYS A 267 -2.72 7.92 16.15
C LYS A 267 -3.55 7.00 15.26
N THR A 268 -2.96 5.93 14.75
CA THR A 268 -3.68 4.90 13.98
C THR A 268 -4.79 4.27 14.82
N ARG A 269 -4.51 3.95 16.09
CA ARG A 269 -5.50 3.38 17.01
C ARG A 269 -6.64 4.35 17.31
N GLU A 270 -6.38 5.65 17.42
CA GLU A 270 -7.46 6.65 17.55
C GLU A 270 -8.41 6.60 16.36
N PHE A 271 -7.88 6.60 15.14
CA PHE A 271 -8.67 6.53 13.90
C PHE A 271 -9.41 5.19 13.78
N LEU A 272 -8.75 4.07 14.05
CA LEU A 272 -9.36 2.75 14.02
C LEU A 272 -10.49 2.63 15.06
N SER A 273 -10.29 3.19 16.26
CA SER A 273 -11.32 3.21 17.30
C SER A 273 -12.52 4.08 16.89
N ALA A 274 -12.29 5.20 16.19
CA ALA A 274 -13.36 6.02 15.66
C ALA A 274 -14.18 5.31 14.58
N LEU A 275 -13.52 4.52 13.71
CA LEU A 275 -14.20 3.67 12.73
C LEU A 275 -15.08 2.60 13.41
N LEU A 276 -14.52 1.89 14.39
CA LEU A 276 -15.20 0.80 15.09
C LEU A 276 -16.28 1.26 16.09
N GLN A 277 -16.43 2.56 16.33
CA GLN A 277 -17.58 3.11 17.06
C GLN A 277 -18.89 3.00 16.27
N ASP A 278 -18.83 2.90 14.93
CA ASP A 278 -20.00 2.62 14.12
C ASP A 278 -20.35 1.13 14.21
N PRO A 279 -21.49 0.75 14.81
CA PRO A 279 -21.82 -0.65 15.06
C PRO A 279 -22.04 -1.47 13.79
N VAL A 280 -22.45 -0.80 12.69
CA VAL A 280 -22.61 -1.47 11.39
C VAL A 280 -21.22 -1.83 10.83
N LEU A 281 -20.28 -0.88 10.84
CA LEU A 281 -18.92 -1.11 10.37
C LEU A 281 -18.18 -2.15 11.23
N GLU A 282 -18.38 -2.11 12.55
CA GLU A 282 -17.82 -3.09 13.50
C GLU A 282 -18.33 -4.51 13.22
N GLY A 283 -19.65 -4.67 13.02
CA GLY A 283 -20.26 -5.95 12.66
C GLY A 283 -19.73 -6.49 11.33
N LEU A 284 -19.70 -5.64 10.29
CA LEU A 284 -19.15 -6.02 8.98
C LEU A 284 -17.69 -6.46 9.08
N TYR A 285 -16.87 -5.74 9.84
CA TYR A 285 -15.48 -6.13 10.10
C TYR A 285 -15.39 -7.52 10.72
N ARG A 286 -16.16 -7.78 11.79
CA ARG A 286 -16.20 -9.11 12.43
C ARG A 286 -16.62 -10.21 11.47
N ASP A 287 -17.62 -9.95 10.62
CA ASP A 287 -18.09 -10.93 9.63
C ASP A 287 -16.97 -11.30 8.65
N THR A 288 -16.17 -10.33 8.19
CA THR A 288 -15.01 -10.62 7.33
C THR A 288 -13.93 -11.42 8.05
N CYS A 289 -13.65 -11.13 9.33
CA CYS A 289 -12.72 -11.91 10.14
C CYS A 289 -13.21 -13.36 10.33
N LEU A 290 -14.50 -13.55 10.62
CA LEU A 290 -15.11 -14.88 10.73
C LEU A 290 -15.04 -15.64 9.41
N PHE A 291 -15.32 -14.98 8.28
CA PHE A 291 -15.23 -15.57 6.96
C PHE A 291 -13.83 -16.12 6.67
N HIS A 292 -12.78 -15.34 6.95
CA HIS A 292 -11.40 -15.74 6.66
C HIS A 292 -10.79 -16.68 7.71
N PHE A 293 -11.07 -16.48 8.99
CA PHE A 293 -10.30 -17.11 10.06
C PHE A 293 -11.14 -17.93 11.04
N GLY A 294 -12.47 -17.92 10.89
CA GLY A 294 -13.40 -18.59 11.79
C GLY A 294 -13.40 -18.03 13.20
N ARG A 295 -12.79 -16.85 13.42
CA ARG A 295 -12.65 -16.21 14.74
C ARG A 295 -12.47 -14.69 14.61
N THR A 296 -12.75 -13.98 15.69
CA THR A 296 -12.59 -12.52 15.81
C THR A 296 -11.59 -12.10 16.88
N SER A 297 -11.04 -13.06 17.64
CA SER A 297 -10.06 -12.89 18.71
C SER A 297 -9.22 -14.15 18.86
#